data_AF-A0A3N7GBA6-F1
#
_entry.id   AF-A0A3N7GBA6-F1
#
_cell.length_a   1.000
_cell.length_b   1.000
_cell.length_c   1.000
_cell.angle_alpha   90.00
_cell.angle_beta   90.00
_cell.angle_gamma   90.00
#
_symmetry.space_group_name_H-M   'P 1'
#
loop_
_entity.id
_entity.type
_entity.pdbx_description
1 polymer ?
#
loop_
_entity_poly.entity_id
_entity_poly.type
_entity_poly.pdbx_seq_one_letter_code
_entity_poly.pdbx_strand_id
1 'polypeptide(L)'
;MEKPGRSAHDLTASWQRHDWRESFFAPGLVILQALTADGRTASGAGQSRDEAFDRCIGETAEILALAAFRAGGGGFEPWRDGLAAHPDAGQARLAAMDEACERRAVADWWLGRRPALPVAADWIRLAGLAGRLDRARGGAALRRRTDWWQIQTPRGPCAMICRSMSLEGQDPVLGYGVHRDPALAADKALRELLLMELNLMELLAARSLGGADALQPVRNRIRGYARRAALLFPEAAAIHPAPPGDPDAAGCFDTPPACREISVPEGPLSVWVCRPDAPPPPFTEETGLPYL
;
A
#
# COMPACT_ATOMS: atom_id res chain seq x y z
N MET A 1 -42.28 13.88 8.78
CA MET A 1 -41.30 12.84 8.40
C MET A 1 -40.62 13.35 7.14
N GLU A 2 -39.64 14.23 7.31
CA GLU A 2 -38.90 14.83 6.21
C GLU A 2 -38.04 13.74 5.56
N LYS A 3 -38.11 13.65 4.23
CA LYS A 3 -37.17 12.84 3.46
C LYS A 3 -35.77 13.40 3.72
N PRO A 4 -34.77 12.58 4.08
CA PRO A 4 -33.40 13.06 4.11
C PRO A 4 -33.07 13.55 2.71
N GLY A 5 -32.75 14.85 2.61
CA GLY A 5 -32.27 15.46 1.38
C GLY A 5 -31.08 14.66 0.87
N ARG A 6 -31.00 14.48 -0.46
CA ARG A 6 -29.79 13.97 -1.14
C ARG A 6 -28.61 14.86 -0.72
N SER A 7 -27.86 14.42 0.26
CA SER A 7 -26.66 15.07 0.78
C SER A 7 -25.46 14.42 0.12
N ALA A 8 -24.50 15.23 -0.36
CA ALA A 8 -23.12 14.90 -0.80
C ALA A 8 -22.93 13.57 -1.52
N HIS A 9 -22.57 13.61 -2.81
CA HIS A 9 -22.30 12.47 -3.69
C HIS A 9 -21.89 11.18 -2.95
N ASP A 10 -22.84 10.25 -2.83
CA ASP A 10 -22.57 8.91 -2.33
C ASP A 10 -21.57 8.25 -3.29
N LEU A 11 -20.32 8.11 -2.84
CA LEU A 11 -19.23 7.54 -3.63
C LEU A 11 -19.55 6.11 -4.06
N THR A 12 -20.41 5.39 -3.34
CA THR A 12 -20.84 4.04 -3.73
C THR A 12 -21.68 4.02 -4.99
N ALA A 13 -22.33 5.14 -5.36
CA ALA A 13 -23.07 5.26 -6.61
C ALA A 13 -22.17 5.19 -7.85
N SER A 14 -20.85 5.37 -7.67
CA SER A 14 -19.85 5.20 -8.73
C SER A 14 -19.44 3.74 -8.97
N TRP A 15 -19.86 2.82 -8.09
CA TRP A 15 -19.50 1.41 -8.17
C TRP A 15 -20.44 0.65 -9.10
N GLN A 16 -19.87 -0.10 -10.05
CA GLN A 16 -20.61 -1.04 -10.90
C GLN A 16 -20.94 -2.34 -10.16
N ARG A 17 -20.00 -2.81 -9.34
CA ARG A 17 -20.12 -3.98 -8.47
C ARG A 17 -19.22 -3.82 -7.26
N HIS A 18 -19.56 -4.49 -6.17
CA HIS A 18 -18.72 -4.61 -5.00
C HIS A 18 -18.87 -6.00 -4.39
N ASP A 19 -17.78 -6.50 -3.81
CA ASP A 19 -17.71 -7.84 -3.24
C ASP A 19 -16.93 -7.81 -1.93
N TRP A 20 -17.50 -8.44 -0.90
CA TRP A 20 -16.75 -8.77 0.32
C TRP A 20 -15.90 -9.99 0.02
N ARG A 21 -14.57 -9.82 0.09
CA ARG A 21 -13.60 -10.85 -0.28
C ARG A 21 -13.16 -11.62 0.96
N GLU A 22 -13.09 -12.93 0.81
CA GLU A 22 -12.50 -13.82 1.81
C GLU A 22 -11.07 -14.15 1.42
N SER A 23 -10.16 -14.12 2.40
CA SER A 23 -8.77 -14.54 2.21
C SER A 23 -8.52 -15.89 2.85
N PHE A 24 -8.05 -16.88 2.09
CA PHE A 24 -7.64 -18.17 2.66
C PHE A 24 -6.26 -18.12 3.33
N PHE A 25 -5.53 -17.01 3.17
CA PHE A 25 -4.28 -16.73 3.86
C PHE A 25 -4.48 -15.93 5.15
N ALA A 26 -5.55 -15.13 5.21
CA ALA A 26 -5.90 -14.28 6.34
C ALA A 26 -7.43 -14.15 6.52
N PRO A 27 -8.13 -15.22 6.98
CA PRO A 27 -9.59 -15.23 7.08
C PRO A 27 -10.16 -14.24 8.10
N GLY A 28 -9.35 -13.81 9.07
CA GLY A 28 -9.75 -12.82 10.07
C GLY A 28 -9.71 -11.38 9.57
N LEU A 29 -9.24 -11.14 8.34
CA LEU A 29 -9.25 -9.82 7.71
C LEU A 29 -10.54 -9.59 6.92
N VAL A 30 -11.20 -8.46 7.15
CA VAL A 30 -12.36 -8.05 6.37
C VAL A 30 -11.87 -7.23 5.18
N ILE A 31 -12.28 -7.63 3.96
CA ILE A 31 -11.84 -6.97 2.73
C ILE A 31 -13.05 -6.66 1.84
N LEU A 32 -13.13 -5.42 1.36
CA LEU A 32 -14.10 -4.96 0.36
C LEU A 32 -13.35 -4.58 -0.90
N GLN A 33 -13.82 -5.06 -2.05
CA GLN A 33 -13.37 -4.58 -3.37
C GLN A 33 -14.57 -4.02 -4.13
N ALA A 34 -14.40 -2.86 -4.75
CA ALA A 34 -15.41 -2.23 -5.59
C ALA A 34 -14.82 -1.92 -6.96
N LEU A 35 -15.56 -2.25 -8.03
CA LEU A 35 -15.22 -1.87 -9.40
C LEU A 35 -15.90 -0.53 -9.71
N THR A 36 -15.13 0.50 -10.01
CA THR A 36 -15.64 1.82 -10.41
C THR A 36 -16.14 1.82 -11.85
N ALA A 37 -16.93 2.83 -12.21
CA ALA A 37 -17.50 2.97 -13.56
C ALA A 37 -16.45 3.01 -14.69
N ASP A 38 -15.23 3.48 -14.40
CA ASP A 38 -14.10 3.54 -15.34
C ASP A 38 -13.25 2.25 -15.36
N GLY A 39 -13.71 1.20 -14.70
CA GLY A 39 -13.07 -0.13 -14.72
C GLY A 39 -11.87 -0.27 -13.78
N ARG A 40 -11.67 0.67 -12.84
CA ARG A 40 -10.64 0.56 -11.79
C ARG A 40 -11.21 -0.13 -10.55
N THR A 41 -10.33 -0.68 -9.73
CA THR A 41 -10.71 -1.35 -8.49
C THR A 41 -10.28 -0.49 -7.30
N ALA A 42 -11.23 -0.14 -6.44
CA ALA A 42 -10.97 0.37 -5.10
C ALA A 42 -10.99 -0.81 -4.12
N SER A 43 -10.05 -0.85 -3.17
CA SER A 43 -9.94 -1.91 -2.17
C SER A 43 -9.84 -1.32 -0.77
N GLY A 44 -10.51 -1.96 0.19
CA GLY A 44 -10.38 -1.60 1.59
C GLY A 44 -10.25 -2.84 2.45
N ALA A 45 -9.30 -2.81 3.38
CA ALA A 45 -9.07 -3.90 4.32
C ALA A 45 -9.00 -3.40 5.76
N GLY A 46 -9.60 -4.13 6.69
CA GLY A 46 -9.65 -3.76 8.10
C GLY A 46 -10.04 -4.91 9.02
N GLN A 47 -10.05 -4.63 10.32
CA GLN A 47 -10.51 -5.60 11.33
C GLN A 47 -12.05 -5.65 11.43
N SER A 48 -12.73 -4.69 10.83
CA SER A 48 -14.20 -4.59 10.77
C SER A 48 -14.67 -4.24 9.36
N ARG A 49 -15.98 -4.42 9.11
CA ARG A 49 -16.62 -3.99 7.87
C ARG A 49 -16.55 -2.47 7.69
N ASP A 50 -16.75 -1.71 8.75
CA ASP A 50 -16.72 -0.24 8.70
C ASP A 50 -15.32 0.25 8.31
N GLU A 51 -14.26 -0.29 8.92
CA GLU A 51 -12.88 0.06 8.55
C GLU A 51 -12.54 -0.29 7.10
N ALA A 52 -12.97 -1.46 6.63
CA ALA A 52 -12.76 -1.87 5.24
C ALA A 52 -13.58 -1.00 4.28
N PHE A 53 -14.81 -0.64 4.66
CA PHE A 53 -15.67 0.23 3.87
C PHE A 53 -15.07 1.63 3.75
N ASP A 54 -14.70 2.27 4.86
CA ASP A 54 -14.12 3.63 4.87
C ASP A 54 -12.86 3.73 4.02
N ARG A 55 -12.00 2.71 4.08
CA ARG A 55 -10.79 2.64 3.23
C ARG A 55 -11.12 2.47 1.75
N CYS A 56 -12.09 1.61 1.43
CA CYS A 56 -12.55 1.42 0.04
C CYS A 56 -13.19 2.71 -0.52
N ILE A 57 -13.91 3.47 0.31
CA ILE A 57 -14.45 4.78 -0.03
C ILE A 57 -13.34 5.82 -0.25
N GLY A 58 -12.30 5.82 0.59
CA GLY A 58 -11.10 6.63 0.39
C GLY A 58 -10.44 6.39 -0.98
N GLU A 59 -10.13 5.14 -1.30
CA GLU A 59 -9.53 4.78 -2.59
C GLU A 59 -10.48 5.08 -3.77
N THR A 60 -11.79 4.95 -3.58
CA THR A 60 -12.79 5.39 -4.58
C THR A 60 -12.68 6.88 -4.86
N ALA A 61 -12.59 7.71 -3.83
CA ALA A 61 -12.43 9.16 -3.99
C ALA A 61 -11.13 9.50 -4.73
N GLU A 62 -10.02 8.83 -4.39
CA GLU A 62 -8.73 8.97 -5.08
C GLU A 62 -8.84 8.63 -6.57
N ILE A 63 -9.48 7.51 -6.91
CA ILE A 63 -9.68 7.08 -8.30
C ILE A 63 -10.45 8.14 -9.11
N LEU A 64 -11.58 8.60 -8.58
CA LEU A 64 -12.45 9.55 -9.28
C LEU A 64 -11.80 10.94 -9.41
N ALA A 65 -11.20 11.45 -8.34
CA ALA A 65 -10.48 12.71 -8.34
C ALA A 65 -9.29 12.68 -9.32
N LEU A 66 -8.52 11.59 -9.32
CA LEU A 66 -7.41 11.42 -10.24
C LEU A 66 -7.87 11.34 -11.71
N ALA A 67 -8.99 10.67 -11.98
CA ALA A 67 -9.57 10.59 -13.32
C ALA A 67 -9.97 12.00 -13.84
N ALA A 68 -10.66 12.78 -13.01
CA ALA A 68 -11.03 14.17 -13.34
C ALA A 68 -9.78 15.06 -13.52
N PHE A 69 -8.80 14.94 -12.62
CA PHE A 69 -7.54 15.67 -12.71
C PHE A 69 -6.80 15.40 -14.03
N ARG A 70 -6.72 14.13 -14.44
CA ARG A 70 -6.11 13.72 -15.72
C ARG A 70 -6.89 14.22 -16.94
N ALA A 71 -8.23 14.18 -16.90
CA ALA A 71 -9.07 14.72 -17.96
C ALA A 71 -8.85 16.24 -18.15
N GLY A 72 -8.52 16.95 -17.07
CA GLY A 72 -8.12 18.36 -17.09
C GLY A 72 -6.65 18.63 -17.45
N GLY A 73 -5.89 17.62 -17.90
CA GLY A 73 -4.47 17.76 -18.27
C GLY A 73 -3.49 17.61 -17.10
N GLY A 74 -3.95 17.18 -15.93
CA GLY A 74 -3.11 16.90 -14.76
C GLY A 74 -2.25 15.65 -14.94
N GLY A 75 -0.96 15.74 -14.59
CA GLY A 75 -0.02 14.62 -14.60
C GLY A 75 0.07 13.92 -13.24
N PHE A 76 0.14 12.58 -13.25
CA PHE A 76 0.37 11.75 -12.07
C PHE A 76 1.15 10.49 -12.46
N GLU A 77 2.27 10.25 -11.78
CA GLU A 77 3.12 9.08 -11.94
C GLU A 77 3.08 8.19 -10.68
N PRO A 78 2.40 7.02 -10.72
CA PRO A 78 2.18 6.15 -9.55
C PRO A 78 3.46 5.65 -8.85
N TRP A 79 4.61 5.75 -9.53
CA TRP A 79 5.89 5.24 -9.04
C TRP A 79 6.70 6.26 -8.24
N ARG A 80 6.23 7.51 -8.14
CA ARG A 80 6.93 8.62 -7.49
C ARG A 80 6.01 9.61 -6.78
N ASP A 81 4.80 9.80 -7.29
CA ASP A 81 3.84 10.76 -6.77
C ASP A 81 3.01 10.06 -5.68
N GLY A 82 2.53 10.82 -4.71
CA GLY A 82 1.58 10.34 -3.72
C GLY A 82 0.18 10.89 -3.95
N LEU A 83 -0.84 10.12 -3.57
CA LEU A 83 -2.24 10.42 -3.75
C LEU A 83 -3.01 9.90 -2.52
N ALA A 84 -3.69 10.79 -1.81
CA ALA A 84 -4.46 10.36 -0.64
C ALA A 84 -5.78 11.10 -0.51
N ALA A 85 -6.80 10.39 -0.04
CA ALA A 85 -8.09 10.94 0.38
C ALA A 85 -8.28 10.88 1.90
N HIS A 86 -8.85 11.94 2.46
CA HIS A 86 -9.27 11.97 3.86
C HIS A 86 -10.36 13.04 4.10
N PRO A 87 -11.25 12.89 5.10
CA PRO A 87 -12.23 13.93 5.44
C PRO A 87 -11.58 15.25 5.86
N ASP A 88 -10.46 15.17 6.57
CA ASP A 88 -9.60 16.31 6.90
C ASP A 88 -8.55 16.56 5.80
N ALA A 89 -8.57 17.74 5.20
CA ALA A 89 -7.67 18.14 4.11
C ALA A 89 -6.19 18.14 4.51
N GLY A 90 -5.87 18.50 5.76
CA GLY A 90 -4.51 18.50 6.27
C GLY A 90 -3.94 17.07 6.33
N GLN A 91 -4.73 16.13 6.83
CA GLN A 91 -4.40 14.70 6.87
C GLN A 91 -4.28 14.11 5.46
N ALA A 92 -5.17 14.45 4.53
CA ALA A 92 -5.07 14.02 3.13
C ALA A 92 -3.74 14.49 2.50
N ARG A 93 -3.38 15.76 2.69
CA ARG A 93 -2.11 16.30 2.21
C ARG A 93 -0.91 15.58 2.82
N LEU A 94 -0.92 15.35 4.14
CA LEU A 94 0.17 14.66 4.84
C LEU A 94 0.30 13.21 4.36
N ALA A 95 -0.81 12.48 4.21
CA ALA A 95 -0.81 11.12 3.70
C ALA A 95 -0.30 11.02 2.25
N ALA A 96 -0.64 12.00 1.40
CA ALA A 96 -0.10 12.08 0.04
C ALA A 96 1.42 12.40 0.03
N MET A 97 1.91 13.21 0.97
CA MET A 97 3.35 13.43 1.14
C MET A 97 4.06 12.16 1.62
N ASP A 98 3.48 11.46 2.59
CA ASP A 98 3.97 10.19 3.08
C ASP A 98 4.02 9.18 1.94
N GLU A 99 2.96 8.99 1.15
CA GLU A 99 3.02 8.07 0.01
C GLU A 99 4.14 8.43 -0.98
N ALA A 100 4.35 9.71 -1.32
CA ALA A 100 5.49 10.09 -2.15
C ALA A 100 6.84 9.68 -1.52
N CYS A 101 6.99 9.82 -0.20
CA CYS A 101 8.16 9.35 0.54
C CYS A 101 8.33 7.83 0.50
N GLU A 102 7.23 7.09 0.64
CA GLU A 102 7.20 5.65 0.48
C GLU A 102 7.70 5.27 -0.91
N ARG A 103 7.19 5.94 -1.95
CA ARG A 103 7.57 5.67 -3.34
C ARG A 103 9.07 5.84 -3.57
N ARG A 104 9.64 6.91 -3.01
CA ARG A 104 11.08 7.20 -3.08
C ARG A 104 11.91 6.15 -2.33
N ALA A 105 11.55 5.84 -1.09
CA ALA A 105 12.29 4.89 -0.25
C ALA A 105 12.29 3.49 -0.88
N VAL A 106 11.13 3.03 -1.34
CA VAL A 106 10.97 1.73 -2.01
C VAL A 106 11.73 1.70 -3.33
N ALA A 107 11.73 2.78 -4.11
CA ALA A 107 12.51 2.85 -5.35
C ALA A 107 14.03 2.74 -5.08
N ASP A 108 14.55 3.49 -4.11
CA ASP A 108 15.98 3.46 -3.78
C ASP A 108 16.40 2.10 -3.19
N TRP A 109 15.55 1.47 -2.37
CA TRP A 109 15.76 0.10 -1.90
C TRP A 109 15.74 -0.91 -3.04
N TRP A 110 14.69 -0.85 -3.88
CA TRP A 110 14.54 -1.78 -5.00
C TRP A 110 15.76 -1.75 -5.89
N LEU A 111 16.26 -0.56 -6.24
CA LEU A 111 17.44 -0.36 -7.08
C LEU A 111 18.78 -0.64 -6.36
N GLY A 112 18.77 -1.13 -5.12
CA GLY A 112 19.98 -1.48 -4.36
C GLY A 112 20.78 -0.29 -3.85
N ARG A 113 20.22 0.92 -3.87
CA ARG A 113 20.88 2.15 -3.40
C ARG A 113 20.79 2.33 -1.89
N ARG A 114 19.79 1.69 -1.27
CA ARG A 114 19.56 1.69 0.18
C ARG A 114 19.29 0.27 0.66
N PRO A 115 19.94 -0.19 1.73
CA PRO A 115 19.61 -1.50 2.30
C PRO A 115 18.31 -1.42 3.09
N ALA A 116 17.69 -2.59 3.31
CA ALA A 116 16.65 -2.76 4.30
C ALA A 116 17.16 -3.69 5.42
N LEU A 117 16.93 -3.32 6.66
CA LEU A 117 17.36 -4.07 7.84
C LEU A 117 16.19 -4.86 8.43
N PRO A 118 16.38 -6.14 8.81
CA PRO A 118 15.32 -6.93 9.42
C PRO A 118 14.88 -6.31 10.75
N VAL A 119 13.59 -6.39 11.05
CA VAL A 119 13.02 -5.88 12.30
C VAL A 119 13.01 -7.01 13.34
N ALA A 120 13.44 -6.70 14.56
CA ALA A 120 13.52 -7.67 15.65
C ALA A 120 12.14 -8.20 16.08
N ALA A 121 12.05 -9.51 16.31
CA ALA A 121 10.78 -10.18 16.61
C ALA A 121 10.14 -9.72 17.94
N ASP A 122 10.96 -9.38 18.93
CA ASP A 122 10.48 -8.81 20.19
C ASP A 122 9.92 -7.40 20.01
N TRP A 123 10.53 -6.56 19.16
CA TRP A 123 9.96 -5.27 18.78
C TRP A 123 8.59 -5.44 18.10
N ILE A 124 8.45 -6.39 17.15
CA ILE A 124 7.18 -6.70 16.48
C ILE A 124 6.09 -7.11 17.48
N ARG A 125 6.45 -7.88 18.52
CA ARG A 125 5.52 -8.24 19.59
C ARG A 125 5.14 -7.05 20.45
N LEU A 126 6.11 -6.24 20.88
CA LEU A 126 5.87 -5.05 21.71
C LEU A 126 5.01 -4.00 20.98
N ALA A 127 5.19 -3.84 19.67
CA ALA A 127 4.35 -2.98 18.82
C ALA A 127 2.94 -3.54 18.58
N GLY A 128 2.63 -4.74 19.06
CA GLY A 128 1.32 -5.40 18.89
C GLY A 128 1.05 -5.96 17.48
N LEU A 129 2.03 -5.91 16.58
CA LEU A 129 1.92 -6.36 15.19
C LEU A 129 1.79 -7.89 15.10
N ALA A 130 2.52 -8.63 15.94
CA ALA A 130 2.41 -10.09 16.01
C ALA A 130 0.96 -10.52 16.32
N GLY A 131 0.32 -9.92 17.33
CA GLY A 131 -1.06 -10.23 17.69
C GLY A 131 -2.08 -9.82 16.61
N ARG A 132 -1.82 -8.76 15.85
CA ARG A 132 -2.65 -8.38 14.69
C ARG A 132 -2.54 -9.41 13.57
N LEU A 133 -1.31 -9.83 13.26
CA LEU A 133 -1.05 -10.88 12.26
C LEU A 133 -1.72 -12.19 12.64
N ASP A 134 -1.59 -12.62 13.91
CA ASP A 134 -2.20 -13.85 14.40
C ASP A 134 -3.71 -13.83 14.28
N ARG A 135 -4.36 -12.69 14.59
CA ARG A 135 -5.80 -12.52 14.39
C ARG A 135 -6.18 -12.60 12.91
N ALA A 136 -5.45 -11.89 12.04
CA ALA A 136 -5.73 -11.90 10.60
C ALA A 136 -5.58 -13.32 10.02
N ARG A 137 -4.54 -14.06 10.42
CA ARG A 137 -4.25 -15.43 9.94
C ARG A 137 -5.00 -16.53 10.71
N GLY A 138 -5.81 -16.19 11.71
CA GLY A 138 -6.61 -17.15 12.47
C GLY A 138 -7.48 -17.99 11.56
N GLY A 139 -7.28 -19.32 11.57
CA GLY A 139 -8.02 -20.25 10.70
C GLY A 139 -7.58 -20.30 9.24
N ALA A 140 -6.43 -19.70 8.88
CA ALA A 140 -5.93 -19.75 7.50
C ALA A 140 -5.75 -21.17 6.98
N ALA A 141 -6.30 -21.45 5.79
CA ALA A 141 -6.18 -22.74 5.13
C ALA A 141 -4.77 -22.97 4.58
N LEU A 142 -4.09 -21.91 4.15
CA LEU A 142 -2.70 -21.94 3.71
C LEU A 142 -1.84 -21.02 4.58
N ARG A 143 -0.91 -21.62 5.33
CA ARG A 143 0.00 -20.89 6.21
C ARG A 143 1.13 -20.25 5.42
N ARG A 144 1.53 -19.07 5.87
CA ARG A 144 2.61 -18.29 5.27
C ARG A 144 3.50 -17.70 6.35
N ARG A 145 4.80 -17.57 6.06
CA ARG A 145 5.73 -16.80 6.89
C ARG A 145 5.54 -15.32 6.59
N THR A 146 5.62 -14.49 7.62
CA THR A 146 5.55 -13.03 7.48
C THR A 146 6.63 -12.39 8.34
N ASP A 147 7.45 -11.56 7.70
CA ASP A 147 8.51 -10.81 8.38
C ASP A 147 8.55 -9.35 7.90
N TRP A 148 9.26 -8.51 8.65
CA TRP A 148 9.37 -7.07 8.42
C TRP A 148 10.82 -6.62 8.25
N TRP A 149 11.02 -5.62 7.40
CA TRP A 149 12.26 -4.88 7.24
C TRP A 149 11.98 -3.38 7.27
N GLN A 150 12.95 -2.61 7.76
CA GLN A 150 12.96 -1.16 7.65
C GLN A 150 13.96 -0.75 6.56
N ILE A 151 13.52 0.04 5.58
CA ILE A 151 14.42 0.66 4.60
C ILE A 151 15.22 1.75 5.31
N GLN A 152 16.54 1.74 5.15
CA GLN A 152 17.38 2.80 5.72
C GLN A 152 17.20 4.10 4.95
N THR A 153 16.43 5.02 5.53
CA THR A 153 16.26 6.39 5.03
C THR A 153 17.11 7.35 5.88
N PRO A 154 17.86 8.29 5.26
CA PRO A 154 18.68 9.25 6.00
C PRO A 154 17.84 10.33 6.70
N ARG A 155 16.65 10.61 6.16
CA ARG A 155 15.70 11.64 6.61
C ARG A 155 14.28 11.17 6.30
N GLY A 156 13.31 11.81 6.94
CA GLY A 156 11.89 11.58 6.69
C GLY A 156 11.28 10.44 7.51
N PRO A 157 10.04 10.05 7.18
CA PRO A 157 9.31 9.03 7.92
C PRO A 157 9.95 7.63 7.77
N CYS A 158 9.63 6.73 8.70
CA CYS A 158 10.10 5.35 8.66
C CYS A 158 9.39 4.59 7.54
N ALA A 159 10.16 4.02 6.61
CA ALA A 159 9.66 3.18 5.54
C ALA A 159 9.86 1.70 5.88
N MET A 160 8.77 0.95 5.87
CA MET A 160 8.68 -0.46 6.23
C MET A 160 8.30 -1.30 5.02
N ILE A 161 8.87 -2.51 4.97
CA ILE A 161 8.49 -3.58 4.06
C ILE A 161 7.95 -4.71 4.92
N CYS A 162 6.76 -5.21 4.59
CA CYS A 162 6.23 -6.45 5.12
C CYS A 162 6.25 -7.48 3.99
N ARG A 163 6.80 -8.66 4.25
CA ARG A 163 6.91 -9.73 3.25
C ARG A 163 6.11 -10.93 3.71
N SER A 164 5.40 -11.57 2.78
CA SER A 164 4.84 -12.89 3.01
C SER A 164 5.32 -13.90 1.96
N MET A 165 5.59 -15.13 2.38
CA MET A 165 5.97 -16.25 1.52
C MET A 165 5.42 -17.58 2.05
N SER A 166 5.39 -18.61 1.22
CA SER A 166 5.09 -19.97 1.69
C SER A 166 6.10 -20.42 2.77
N LEU A 167 5.79 -21.52 3.46
CA LEU A 167 6.72 -22.12 4.44
C LEU A 167 8.05 -22.53 3.78
N GLU A 168 7.99 -22.93 2.52
CA GLU A 168 9.13 -23.29 1.66
C GLU A 168 9.83 -22.05 1.07
N GLY A 169 9.31 -20.85 1.28
CA GLY A 169 9.86 -19.60 0.76
C GLY A 169 9.46 -19.25 -0.67
N GLN A 170 8.37 -19.85 -1.17
CA GLN A 170 7.85 -19.62 -2.52
C GLN A 170 6.80 -18.51 -2.56
N ASP A 171 6.52 -18.03 -3.78
CA ASP A 171 5.54 -17.00 -4.11
C ASP A 171 5.57 -15.80 -3.14
N PRO A 172 6.72 -15.10 -3.00
CA PRO A 172 6.81 -13.94 -2.14
C PRO A 172 5.87 -12.83 -2.62
N VAL A 173 5.22 -12.15 -1.68
CA VAL A 173 4.46 -10.91 -1.90
C VAL A 173 4.92 -9.88 -0.87
N LEU A 174 4.84 -8.61 -1.23
CA LEU A 174 5.33 -7.49 -0.44
C LEU A 174 4.21 -6.48 -0.23
N GLY A 175 4.20 -5.86 0.94
CA GLY A 175 3.46 -4.65 1.24
C GLY A 175 4.40 -3.60 1.82
N TYR A 176 4.04 -2.33 1.65
CA TYR A 176 4.85 -1.20 2.01
C TYR A 176 4.08 -0.26 2.94
N GLY A 177 4.82 0.49 3.73
CA GLY A 177 4.21 1.44 4.62
C GLY A 177 5.20 2.46 5.07
N VAL A 178 4.80 3.73 5.01
CA VAL A 178 5.58 4.81 5.59
C VAL A 178 4.75 5.58 6.60
N HIS A 179 5.39 5.96 7.70
CA HIS A 179 4.83 6.84 8.73
C HIS A 179 5.95 7.31 9.67
N ARG A 180 5.76 8.42 10.38
CA ARG A 180 6.72 8.91 11.39
C ARG A 180 6.85 7.96 12.60
N ASP A 181 5.73 7.42 13.04
CA ASP A 181 5.68 6.30 13.99
C ASP A 181 5.99 4.97 13.26
N PRO A 182 7.10 4.28 13.60
CA PRO A 182 7.46 3.03 12.96
C PRO A 182 6.41 1.91 13.13
N ALA A 183 5.64 1.91 14.22
CA ALA A 183 4.59 0.91 14.43
C ALA A 183 3.43 1.11 13.44
N LEU A 184 3.04 2.36 13.18
CA LEU A 184 2.03 2.69 12.17
C LEU A 184 2.54 2.42 10.74
N ALA A 185 3.82 2.66 10.46
CA ALA A 185 4.43 2.30 9.18
C ALA A 185 4.40 0.79 8.94
N ALA A 186 4.75 0.00 9.97
CA ALA A 186 4.77 -1.46 9.90
C ALA A 186 3.35 -2.06 9.81
N ASP A 187 2.36 -1.45 10.44
CA ASP A 187 0.95 -1.82 10.32
C ASP A 187 0.38 -1.50 8.93
N LYS A 188 0.73 -0.34 8.36
CA LYS A 188 0.39 0.00 6.97
C LYS A 188 0.98 -1.02 6.00
N ALA A 189 2.25 -1.40 6.17
CA ALA A 189 2.91 -2.43 5.38
C ALA A 189 2.24 -3.80 5.51
N LEU A 190 1.80 -4.18 6.72
CA LEU A 190 1.04 -5.41 6.93
C LEU A 190 -0.31 -5.37 6.19
N ARG A 191 -1.04 -4.27 6.28
CA ARG A 191 -2.35 -4.15 5.60
C ARG A 191 -2.21 -4.22 4.08
N GLU A 192 -1.25 -3.52 3.50
CA GLU A 192 -0.98 -3.60 2.05
C GLU A 192 -0.56 -5.02 1.66
N LEU A 193 0.30 -5.67 2.45
CA LEU A 193 0.71 -7.05 2.20
C LEU A 193 -0.48 -8.01 2.13
N LEU A 194 -1.42 -7.90 3.08
CA LEU A 194 -2.60 -8.77 3.11
C LEU A 194 -3.56 -8.49 1.95
N LEU A 195 -3.64 -7.26 1.45
CA LEU A 195 -4.34 -6.95 0.20
C LEU A 195 -3.61 -7.57 -1.02
N MET A 196 -2.27 -7.51 -1.06
CA MET A 196 -1.49 -8.12 -2.14
C MET A 196 -1.56 -9.65 -2.15
N GLU A 197 -1.81 -10.27 -1.00
CA GLU A 197 -2.11 -11.71 -0.92
C GLU A 197 -3.37 -12.08 -1.72
N LEU A 198 -4.35 -11.19 -1.91
CA LEU A 198 -5.52 -11.47 -2.77
C LEU A 198 -5.11 -11.63 -4.24
N ASN A 199 -4.19 -10.81 -4.75
CA ASN A 199 -3.67 -10.95 -6.11
C ASN A 199 -2.98 -12.32 -6.30
N LEU A 200 -2.30 -12.81 -5.26
CA LEU A 200 -1.75 -14.16 -5.25
C LEU A 200 -2.85 -15.23 -5.24
N MET A 201 -3.93 -15.04 -4.47
CA MET A 201 -5.06 -15.98 -4.46
C MET A 201 -5.67 -16.12 -5.86
N GLU A 202 -5.89 -15.01 -6.56
CA GLU A 202 -6.39 -15.00 -7.94
C GLU A 202 -5.43 -15.71 -8.89
N LEU A 203 -4.12 -15.49 -8.73
CA LEU A 203 -3.11 -16.20 -9.51
C LEU A 203 -3.14 -17.72 -9.26
N LEU A 204 -3.28 -18.15 -8.01
CA LEU A 204 -3.37 -19.57 -7.65
C LEU A 204 -4.66 -20.20 -8.20
N ALA A 205 -5.79 -19.50 -8.11
CA ALA A 205 -7.06 -19.93 -8.68
C ALA A 205 -6.96 -20.06 -10.22
N ALA A 206 -6.39 -19.07 -10.91
CA ALA A 206 -6.25 -19.08 -12.37
C ALA A 206 -5.33 -20.21 -12.87
N ARG A 207 -4.25 -20.54 -12.13
CA ARG A 207 -3.38 -21.68 -12.44
C ARG A 207 -4.16 -23.00 -12.44
N SER A 208 -5.09 -23.17 -11.51
CA SER A 208 -5.91 -24.38 -11.41
C SER A 208 -6.94 -24.53 -12.53
N LEU A 209 -7.33 -23.42 -13.17
CA LEU A 209 -8.38 -23.37 -14.21
C LEU A 209 -7.83 -23.13 -15.63
N GLY A 210 -6.51 -23.07 -15.82
CA GLY A 210 -5.88 -22.88 -17.14
C GLY A 210 -5.96 -21.45 -17.71
N GLY A 211 -6.38 -20.45 -16.92
CA GLY A 211 -6.60 -19.05 -17.33
C GLY A 211 -5.48 -18.07 -16.96
N ALA A 212 -4.22 -18.51 -16.99
CA ALA A 212 -3.11 -17.79 -16.35
C ALA A 212 -2.63 -16.51 -17.08
N ASP A 213 -3.03 -16.28 -18.32
CA ASP A 213 -2.43 -15.23 -19.17
C ASP A 213 -2.80 -13.81 -18.70
N ALA A 214 -4.03 -13.60 -18.22
CA ALA A 214 -4.46 -12.29 -17.69
C ALA A 214 -3.68 -11.86 -16.44
N LEU A 215 -3.09 -12.82 -15.71
CA LEU A 215 -2.33 -12.58 -14.47
C LEU A 215 -0.81 -12.69 -14.68
N GLN A 216 -0.36 -12.67 -15.94
CA GLN A 216 1.06 -12.66 -16.26
C GLN A 216 1.85 -11.51 -15.61
N PRO A 217 1.33 -10.27 -15.53
CA PRO A 217 2.04 -9.18 -14.85
C PRO A 217 2.29 -9.46 -13.36
N VAL A 218 1.27 -9.95 -12.64
CA VAL A 218 1.35 -10.35 -11.23
C VAL A 218 2.38 -11.48 -11.05
N ARG A 219 2.32 -12.50 -11.91
CA ARG A 219 3.29 -13.61 -11.92
C ARG A 219 4.72 -13.13 -12.13
N ASN A 220 4.93 -12.20 -13.07
CA ASN A 220 6.25 -11.63 -13.35
C ASN A 220 6.79 -10.84 -12.15
N ARG A 221 5.93 -10.11 -11.44
CA ARG A 221 6.30 -9.37 -10.21
C ARG A 221 6.77 -10.30 -9.10
N ILE A 222 5.97 -11.32 -8.77
CA ILE A 222 6.29 -12.31 -7.73
C ILE A 222 7.63 -13.01 -8.03
N ARG A 223 7.88 -13.36 -9.30
CA ARG A 223 9.17 -13.89 -9.75
C ARG A 223 10.30 -12.87 -9.62
N GLY A 224 10.02 -11.59 -9.88
CA GLY A 224 10.95 -10.47 -9.65
C GLY A 224 11.42 -10.41 -8.20
N TYR A 225 10.49 -10.48 -7.24
CA TYR A 225 10.83 -10.52 -5.81
C TYR A 225 11.74 -11.68 -5.45
N ALA A 226 11.41 -12.90 -5.91
CA ALA A 226 12.22 -14.08 -5.65
C ALA A 226 13.64 -13.97 -6.23
N ARG A 227 13.77 -13.51 -7.49
CA ARG A 227 15.08 -13.35 -8.16
C ARG A 227 15.97 -12.33 -7.45
N ARG A 228 15.38 -11.29 -6.86
CA ARG A 228 16.11 -10.20 -6.22
C ARG A 228 16.28 -10.39 -4.70
N ALA A 229 15.78 -11.48 -4.13
CA ALA A 229 15.67 -11.65 -2.68
C ALA A 229 17.02 -11.47 -1.96
N ALA A 230 18.12 -12.03 -2.49
CA ALA A 230 19.45 -11.92 -1.90
C ALA A 230 19.98 -10.46 -1.87
N LEU A 231 19.65 -9.66 -2.88
CA LEU A 231 20.00 -8.23 -2.93
C LEU A 231 19.12 -7.40 -1.99
N LEU A 232 17.82 -7.71 -1.96
CA LEU A 232 16.82 -6.89 -1.31
C LEU A 232 16.69 -7.15 0.20
N PHE A 233 16.99 -8.37 0.62
CA PHE A 233 16.88 -8.84 2.01
C PHE A 233 18.16 -9.55 2.44
N PRO A 234 19.30 -8.83 2.49
CA PRO A 234 20.55 -9.43 2.93
C PRO A 234 20.46 -9.89 4.38
N GLU A 235 21.25 -10.91 4.74
CA GLU A 235 21.43 -11.28 6.14
C GLU A 235 22.09 -10.12 6.89
N ALA A 236 21.42 -9.63 7.91
CA ALA A 236 21.87 -8.51 8.73
C ALA A 236 21.33 -8.65 10.16
N ALA A 237 21.96 -7.95 11.10
CA ALA A 237 21.46 -7.89 12.47
C ALA A 237 20.08 -7.22 12.51
N ALA A 238 19.14 -7.83 13.23
CA ALA A 238 17.82 -7.27 13.41
C ALA A 238 17.87 -6.01 14.28
N ILE A 239 17.04 -5.03 13.92
CA ILE A 239 16.99 -3.73 14.59
C ILE A 239 15.69 -3.51 15.35
N HIS A 240 15.71 -2.56 16.27
CA HIS A 240 14.53 -1.98 16.88
C HIS A 240 14.27 -0.64 16.19
N PRO A 241 13.27 -0.53 15.31
CA PRO A 241 12.90 0.73 14.69
C PRO A 241 12.63 1.80 15.74
N ALA A 242 13.20 2.98 15.51
CA ALA A 242 12.96 4.17 16.28
C ALA A 242 12.31 5.23 15.38
N PRO A 243 11.43 6.09 15.93
CA PRO A 243 10.97 7.27 15.22
C PRO A 243 12.16 8.12 14.73
N PRO A 244 12.00 8.90 13.64
CA PRO A 244 13.04 9.82 13.21
C PRO A 244 13.37 10.80 14.35
N GLY A 245 14.67 11.01 14.59
CA GLY A 245 15.16 11.75 15.76
C GLY A 245 14.88 13.26 15.74
N ASP A 246 14.55 13.81 14.57
CA ASP A 246 14.18 15.21 14.42
C ASP A 246 12.77 15.30 13.79
N PRO A 247 11.75 15.80 14.55
CA PRO A 247 10.38 15.92 14.07
C PRO A 247 10.21 16.98 12.96
N ASP A 248 11.19 17.88 12.79
CA ASP A 248 11.23 18.96 11.81
C ASP A 248 12.20 18.66 10.66
N ALA A 249 12.91 17.53 10.67
CA ALA A 249 13.80 17.12 9.59
C ALA A 249 13.04 17.11 8.27
N ALA A 250 13.42 18.02 7.38
CA ALA A 250 12.75 18.32 6.13
C ALA A 250 12.59 17.08 5.25
N GLY A 251 11.42 16.43 5.35
CA GLY A 251 10.91 15.41 4.45
C GLY A 251 11.88 14.27 4.09
N CYS A 252 11.46 13.46 3.13
CA CYS A 252 12.33 12.49 2.45
C CYS A 252 12.95 13.08 1.17
N PHE A 253 12.74 14.37 0.91
CA PHE A 253 13.13 15.09 -0.30
C PHE A 253 13.93 16.34 0.05
N ASP A 254 14.90 16.70 -0.79
CA ASP A 254 15.70 17.91 -0.63
C ASP A 254 14.84 19.18 -0.77
N THR A 255 13.82 19.12 -1.63
CA THR A 255 12.82 20.16 -1.83
C THR A 255 11.44 19.59 -1.47
N PRO A 256 10.58 20.33 -0.73
CA PRO A 256 9.23 19.87 -0.43
C PRO A 256 8.45 19.53 -1.71
N PRO A 257 7.71 18.40 -1.76
CA PRO A 257 6.85 18.07 -2.89
C PRO A 257 5.82 19.18 -3.17
N ALA A 258 5.56 19.44 -4.44
CA ALA A 258 4.45 20.27 -4.86
C ALA A 258 3.14 19.51 -4.59
N CYS A 259 2.37 19.98 -3.60
CA CYS A 259 1.11 19.38 -3.21
C CYS A 259 -0.07 20.23 -3.70
N ARG A 260 -1.07 19.57 -4.28
CA ARG A 260 -2.27 20.20 -4.82
C ARG A 260 -3.50 19.39 -4.44
N GLU A 261 -4.53 20.08 -3.99
CA GLU A 261 -5.86 19.47 -3.84
C GLU A 261 -6.50 19.28 -5.21
N ILE A 262 -7.03 18.08 -5.45
CA ILE A 262 -7.68 17.65 -6.69
C ILE A 262 -9.08 17.07 -6.44
N SER A 263 -9.66 17.36 -5.27
CA SER A 263 -10.98 16.93 -4.84
C SER A 263 -12.04 17.19 -5.92
N VAL A 264 -12.94 16.23 -6.08
CA VAL A 264 -14.14 16.41 -6.93
C VAL A 264 -15.01 17.50 -6.27
N PRO A 265 -15.57 18.47 -7.01
CA PRO A 265 -16.43 19.49 -6.43
C PRO A 265 -17.56 18.87 -5.60
N GLU A 266 -17.78 19.37 -4.38
CA GLU A 266 -18.80 18.88 -3.44
C GLU A 266 -18.66 17.40 -3.03
N GLY A 267 -17.49 16.79 -3.26
CA GLY A 267 -17.15 15.45 -2.80
C GLY A 267 -16.99 15.37 -1.28
N PRO A 268 -17.26 14.22 -0.66
CA PRO A 268 -17.22 14.07 0.80
C PRO A 268 -15.80 13.98 1.38
N LEU A 269 -14.78 13.83 0.54
CA LEU A 269 -13.38 13.67 0.95
C LEU A 269 -12.50 14.68 0.21
N SER A 270 -11.53 15.25 0.92
CA SER A 270 -10.43 15.99 0.31
C SER A 270 -9.42 15.02 -0.27
N VAL A 271 -9.04 15.21 -1.53
CA VAL A 271 -8.06 14.38 -2.24
C VAL A 271 -6.87 15.23 -2.65
N TRP A 272 -5.67 14.80 -2.28
CA TRP A 272 -4.43 15.53 -2.54
C TRP A 272 -3.47 14.70 -3.38
N VAL A 273 -2.82 15.37 -4.35
CA VAL A 273 -1.67 14.83 -5.06
C VAL A 273 -0.41 15.57 -4.63
N CYS A 274 0.66 14.85 -4.30
CA CYS A 274 1.96 15.43 -3.95
C CYS A 274 3.04 14.90 -4.90
N ARG A 275 3.70 15.82 -5.61
CA ARG A 275 4.69 15.52 -6.64
C ARG A 275 6.07 16.02 -6.22
N PRO A 276 7.03 15.12 -5.96
CA PRO A 276 8.38 15.55 -5.61
C PRO A 276 9.08 16.18 -6.82
N ASP A 277 9.95 17.17 -6.61
CA ASP A 277 10.84 17.68 -7.66
C ASP A 277 12.10 16.80 -7.76
N ALA A 278 11.91 15.59 -8.27
CA ALA A 278 12.97 14.59 -8.46
C ALA A 278 12.79 13.90 -9.82
N PRO A 279 13.86 13.40 -10.45
CA PRO A 279 13.71 12.56 -11.62
C PRO A 279 12.94 11.27 -11.28
N PRO A 280 12.16 10.70 -12.22
CA PRO A 280 11.52 9.42 -12.00
C PRO A 280 12.58 8.34 -11.75
N PRO A 281 12.30 7.33 -10.89
CA PRO A 281 13.23 6.24 -10.69
C PRO A 281 13.50 5.48 -12.00
N PRO A 282 14.76 5.11 -12.30
CA PRO A 282 15.14 4.50 -13.57
C PRO A 282 14.83 2.99 -13.59
N PHE A 283 13.57 2.61 -13.44
CA PHE A 283 13.16 1.21 -13.58
C PHE A 283 13.28 0.77 -15.05
N THR A 284 13.99 -0.32 -15.28
CA THR A 284 14.19 -0.99 -16.57
C THR A 284 13.48 -2.35 -16.60
N GLU A 285 13.36 -2.99 -17.78
CA GLU A 285 12.88 -4.37 -17.89
C GLU A 285 13.69 -5.36 -17.04
N GLU A 286 15.00 -5.15 -16.96
CA GLU A 286 15.91 -5.96 -16.14
C GLU A 286 15.59 -5.82 -14.65
N THR A 287 15.38 -4.59 -14.18
CA THR A 287 15.08 -4.34 -12.78
C THR A 287 13.62 -4.65 -12.41
N GLY A 288 12.68 -4.53 -13.34
CA GLY A 288 11.25 -4.56 -13.06
C GLY A 288 10.81 -3.47 -12.08
N LEU A 289 9.58 -3.60 -11.58
CA LEU A 289 8.94 -2.63 -10.67
C LEU A 289 8.67 -3.26 -9.29
N PRO A 290 8.80 -2.49 -8.19
CA PRO A 290 8.61 -3.01 -6.84
C PRO A 290 7.14 -3.19 -6.42
N TYR A 291 6.21 -2.36 -6.88
CA TYR A 291 4.78 -2.48 -6.54
C TYR A 291 4.16 -3.69 -7.23
N LEU A 292 2.95 -4.13 -6.87
CA LEU A 292 2.24 -5.23 -7.52
C LEU A 292 1.17 -4.76 -8.50
#